data_AF-A0A448Z4E6-F1
#
_entry.id   AF-A0A448Z4E6-F1
#
_cell.length_a   1.000
_cell.length_b   1.000
_cell.length_c   1.000
_cell.angle_alpha   90.00
_cell.angle_beta   90.00
_cell.angle_gamma   90.00
#
_symmetry.space_group_name_H-M   'P 1'
#
loop_
_entity.id
_entity.type
_entity.pdbx_description
1 polymer ?
#
loop_
_entity_poly.entity_id
_entity_poly.type
_entity_poly.pdbx_seq_one_letter_code
_entity_poly.pdbx_strand_id
1 'polypeptide(L)'
;MRGFIFFALVLGSVVATKVKLSFRNQSDDYLSFHWIHPKTGETSPIKTDAIPHSAFSLNSFLSHKFEVRQEIDPETGDCGSGDDEECKIAHFQVTEAPVQTFLIENGLKIETVVEAPTPERNDLLDQIDLTDVKDPSDTLVSCKERATQQLNELDGVLDGGAMMKQIHRELHDCMTVGLAPRIRASNIEVEFERSLRIEASITAENFTCADVGLQSSPDVETEEWVSPVDGVTRTVHKKLHRAASRIHVVENFASIDECNAMEAEAEDDLHVASTADGKGGSKVSNNRKAMQAGIRPKFTDDGQPLDGNLISILSGRVYEYTNHVLDLNITHHGQEPLMSIQYFGRGKHDVEPDRYTPHCDGRCNGENHIYGGRMATMVIYCTIPEKGGFTNFQNANVHVKPNSGDAVFFSYFDPLTNVTDYGLTQHSGCPVYEGEKKIITQWVRFGVSKETPHSAFNTLNILHEEDGE
;
A
#
# COMPACT_ATOMS: atom_id res chain seq x y z
N MET A 1 -25.83 -28.28 -30.41
CA MET A 1 -26.69 -28.12 -29.21
C MET A 1 -25.74 -27.75 -28.07
N ARG A 2 -25.61 -26.47 -27.72
CA ARG A 2 -26.46 -25.59 -26.89
C ARG A 2 -26.09 -25.65 -25.39
N GLY A 3 -25.86 -24.46 -24.82
CA GLY A 3 -25.62 -24.10 -23.41
C GLY A 3 -24.14 -23.83 -23.14
N PHE A 4 -23.59 -22.61 -23.08
CA PHE A 4 -24.05 -21.30 -22.57
C PHE A 4 -24.59 -21.34 -21.14
N ILE A 5 -24.10 -20.38 -20.33
CA ILE A 5 -24.51 -19.97 -18.96
C ILE A 5 -23.58 -20.57 -17.85
N PHE A 6 -22.95 -19.85 -16.91
CA PHE A 6 -23.29 -18.58 -16.23
C PHE A 6 -22.03 -17.74 -15.91
N PHE A 7 -22.09 -16.45 -16.22
CA PHE A 7 -21.19 -15.37 -15.81
C PHE A 7 -21.67 -14.82 -14.45
N ALA A 8 -20.77 -14.31 -13.60
CA ALA A 8 -21.02 -13.56 -12.35
C ALA A 8 -20.88 -14.35 -11.03
N LEU A 9 -19.87 -13.96 -10.25
CA LEU A 9 -20.10 -13.37 -8.92
C LEU A 9 -18.86 -12.53 -8.53
N VAL A 10 -18.78 -11.30 -9.05
CA VAL A 10 -17.95 -10.24 -8.47
C VAL A 10 -18.83 -9.59 -7.42
N LEU A 11 -18.62 -9.94 -6.14
CA LEU A 11 -19.27 -9.25 -5.03
C LEU A 11 -18.41 -8.04 -4.67
N GLY A 12 -18.83 -6.87 -5.16
CA GLY A 12 -18.24 -5.59 -4.80
C GLY A 12 -18.36 -5.31 -3.31
N SER A 13 -17.22 -5.08 -2.66
CA SER A 13 -17.14 -4.24 -1.48
C SER A 13 -17.06 -2.79 -1.94
N VAL A 14 -18.19 -2.09 -1.91
CA VAL A 14 -18.22 -0.64 -2.05
C VAL A 14 -17.46 -0.06 -0.87
N VAL A 15 -16.33 0.60 -1.12
CA VAL A 15 -15.61 1.39 -0.11
C VAL A 15 -16.57 2.46 0.38
N ALA A 16 -16.96 2.33 1.64
CA ALA A 16 -18.03 3.10 2.22
C ALA A 16 -17.50 4.52 2.53
N THR A 17 -17.98 5.55 1.82
CA THR A 17 -17.62 6.95 2.09
C THR A 17 -18.33 7.42 3.36
N LYS A 18 -17.57 7.83 4.39
CA LYS A 18 -18.13 8.35 5.64
C LYS A 18 -18.83 9.70 5.44
N VAL A 19 -20.07 9.81 5.92
CA VAL A 19 -20.87 11.04 5.93
C VAL A 19 -21.39 11.32 7.33
N LYS A 20 -21.54 12.61 7.68
CA LYS A 20 -22.10 13.05 8.96
C LYS A 20 -23.60 13.29 8.79
N LEU A 21 -24.41 12.61 9.60
CA LEU A 21 -25.86 12.77 9.59
C LEU A 21 -26.29 13.58 10.81
N SER A 22 -27.21 14.51 10.60
CA SER A 22 -27.88 15.25 11.66
C SER A 22 -29.35 14.82 11.70
N PHE A 23 -29.89 14.63 12.90
CA PHE A 23 -31.28 14.26 13.12
C PHE A 23 -31.91 15.28 14.04
N ARG A 24 -33.12 15.72 13.69
CA ARG A 24 -33.95 16.54 14.56
C ARG A 24 -35.33 15.93 14.65
N ASN A 25 -35.67 15.43 15.83
CA ASN A 25 -37.03 15.07 16.14
C ASN A 25 -37.81 16.36 16.38
N GLN A 26 -38.76 16.67 15.49
CA GLN A 26 -39.68 17.81 15.63
C GLN A 26 -41.10 17.32 15.96
N SER A 27 -41.28 16.01 16.11
CA SER A 27 -42.53 15.43 16.54
C SER A 27 -42.65 15.44 18.06
N ASP A 28 -43.88 15.22 18.50
CA ASP A 28 -44.22 15.03 19.91
C ASP A 28 -43.97 13.58 20.38
N ASP A 29 -43.34 12.74 19.54
CA ASP A 29 -43.17 11.31 19.76
C ASP A 29 -41.79 10.93 20.31
N TYR A 30 -41.75 9.85 21.09
CA TYR A 30 -40.51 9.15 21.41
C TYR A 30 -40.09 8.27 20.23
N LEU A 31 -38.81 8.34 19.84
CA LEU A 31 -38.31 7.63 18.66
C LEU A 31 -37.13 6.72 19.00
N SER A 32 -37.02 5.61 18.28
CA SER A 32 -35.82 4.77 18.28
C SER A 32 -35.27 4.58 16.87
N PHE A 33 -33.95 4.59 16.75
CA PHE A 33 -33.23 4.52 15.48
C PHE A 33 -32.52 3.18 15.36
N HIS A 34 -32.67 2.54 14.21
CA HIS A 34 -32.07 1.25 13.91
C HIS A 34 -31.31 1.33 12.59
N TRP A 35 -30.10 0.79 12.57
CA TRP A 35 -29.35 0.60 11.34
C TRP A 35 -29.76 -0.72 10.68
N ILE A 36 -29.89 -0.73 9.36
CA ILE A 36 -30.23 -1.91 8.57
C ILE A 36 -28.96 -2.43 7.90
N HIS A 37 -28.57 -3.67 8.22
CA HIS A 37 -27.37 -4.28 7.65
C HIS A 37 -27.54 -4.48 6.12
N PRO A 38 -26.64 -3.92 5.28
CA PRO A 38 -26.87 -3.77 3.85
C PRO A 38 -26.91 -5.10 3.08
N LYS A 39 -26.33 -6.17 3.63
CA LYS A 39 -26.32 -7.51 2.98
C LYS A 39 -27.34 -8.48 3.56
N THR A 40 -27.72 -8.33 4.83
CA THR A 40 -28.56 -9.31 5.54
C THR A 40 -29.97 -8.77 5.81
N GLY A 41 -30.17 -7.44 5.78
CA GLY A 41 -31.44 -6.80 6.11
C GLY A 41 -31.75 -6.76 7.61
N GLU A 42 -30.86 -7.29 8.46
CA GLU A 42 -31.07 -7.31 9.92
C GLU A 42 -31.00 -5.89 10.51
N THR A 43 -31.92 -5.58 11.42
CA THR A 43 -31.98 -4.29 12.13
C THR A 43 -31.18 -4.34 13.43
N SER A 44 -30.37 -3.31 13.69
CA SER A 44 -29.59 -3.17 14.92
C SER A 44 -29.87 -1.82 15.58
N PRO A 45 -30.26 -1.78 16.87
CA PRO A 45 -30.60 -0.53 17.55
C PRO A 45 -29.39 0.38 17.72
N ILE A 46 -29.61 1.68 17.55
CA ILE A 46 -28.62 2.73 17.78
C ILE A 46 -29.01 3.45 19.05
N LYS A 47 -28.09 3.50 20.00
CA LYS A 47 -28.30 4.24 21.23
C LYS A 47 -28.36 5.74 20.90
N THR A 48 -29.55 6.32 21.03
CA THR A 48 -29.84 7.73 20.75
C THR A 48 -30.79 8.25 21.82
N ASP A 49 -30.67 9.53 22.18
CA ASP A 49 -31.59 10.20 23.09
C ASP A 49 -32.64 10.96 22.27
N ALA A 50 -33.40 10.23 21.43
CA ALA A 50 -34.36 10.80 20.50
C ALA A 50 -35.75 11.00 21.14
N ILE A 51 -35.77 11.74 22.25
CA ILE A 51 -37.01 12.21 22.91
C ILE A 51 -37.69 13.30 22.06
N PRO A 52 -38.96 13.66 22.31
CA PRO A 52 -39.64 14.75 21.61
C PRO A 52 -38.79 16.03 21.56
N HIS A 53 -38.80 16.71 20.41
CA HIS A 53 -38.08 17.99 20.18
C HIS A 53 -36.55 17.96 20.37
N SER A 54 -35.93 16.79 20.33
CA SER A 54 -34.47 16.61 20.48
C SER A 54 -33.71 16.60 19.15
N ALA A 55 -32.38 16.72 19.23
CA ALA A 55 -31.49 16.57 18.09
C ALA A 55 -30.24 15.77 18.45
N PHE A 56 -29.74 14.99 17.51
CA PHE A 56 -28.49 14.25 17.66
C PHE A 56 -27.77 14.11 16.32
N SER A 57 -26.53 13.63 16.34
CA SER A 57 -25.75 13.39 15.13
C SER A 57 -25.01 12.06 15.22
N LEU A 58 -24.79 11.41 14.08
CA LEU A 58 -23.97 10.22 13.99
C LEU A 58 -23.18 10.19 12.68
N ASN A 59 -22.12 9.39 12.66
CA ASN A 59 -21.36 9.11 11.44
C ASN A 59 -21.91 7.85 10.78
N SER A 60 -22.11 7.89 9.46
CA SER A 60 -22.58 6.76 8.67
C SER A 60 -21.82 6.67 7.35
N PHE A 61 -22.27 5.82 6.43
CA PHE A 61 -21.68 5.65 5.12
C PHE A 61 -22.70 5.75 3.99
N LEU A 62 -22.25 6.14 2.79
CA LEU A 62 -23.05 6.04 1.57
C LEU A 62 -23.58 4.61 1.42
N SER A 63 -24.85 4.46 1.04
CA SER A 63 -25.65 3.22 0.98
C SER A 63 -26.27 2.71 2.29
N HIS A 64 -25.95 3.27 3.45
CA HIS A 64 -26.60 2.87 4.70
C HIS A 64 -28.09 3.25 4.70
N LYS A 65 -28.92 2.31 5.18
CA LYS A 65 -30.35 2.49 5.41
C LYS A 65 -30.62 2.41 6.90
N PHE A 66 -31.63 3.16 7.31
CA PHE A 66 -32.04 3.24 8.70
C PHE A 66 -33.55 3.12 8.79
N GLU A 67 -33.98 2.60 9.92
CA GLU A 67 -35.37 2.47 10.32
C GLU A 67 -35.58 3.32 11.58
N VAL A 68 -36.60 4.17 11.56
CA VAL A 68 -37.07 4.92 12.72
C VAL A 68 -38.37 4.31 13.16
N ARG A 69 -38.48 4.00 14.45
CA ARG A 69 -39.71 3.49 15.05
C ARG A 69 -40.23 4.51 16.04
N GLN A 70 -41.54 4.68 16.03
CA GLN A 70 -42.24 5.36 17.10
C GLN A 70 -42.29 4.44 18.32
N GLU A 71 -41.94 4.96 19.48
CA GLU A 71 -41.97 4.25 20.75
C GLU A 71 -43.21 4.66 21.55
N ILE A 72 -43.63 3.78 22.46
CA ILE A 72 -44.72 4.06 23.38
C ILE A 72 -44.28 5.18 24.33
N ASP A 73 -45.07 6.24 24.40
CA ASP A 73 -44.87 7.34 25.32
C ASP A 73 -44.97 6.81 26.77
N PRO A 74 -43.94 7.04 27.61
CA PRO A 74 -43.90 6.50 28.97
C PRO A 74 -44.93 7.12 29.91
N GLU A 75 -45.52 8.26 29.57
CA GLU A 75 -46.55 8.95 30.38
C GLU A 75 -47.97 8.58 29.94
N THR A 76 -48.25 8.53 28.63
CA THR A 76 -49.61 8.24 28.12
C THR A 76 -49.84 6.75 27.87
N GLY A 77 -48.78 5.97 27.62
CA GLY A 77 -48.87 4.53 27.31
C GLY A 77 -49.33 4.23 25.89
N ASP A 78 -49.37 5.22 25.01
CA ASP A 78 -49.72 5.11 23.59
C ASP A 78 -48.62 5.70 22.69
N CYS A 79 -48.79 5.57 21.37
CA CYS A 79 -47.88 6.14 20.37
C CYS A 79 -48.37 7.52 19.89
N GLY A 80 -48.67 8.44 20.82
CA GLY A 80 -48.81 9.89 20.57
C GLY A 80 -49.99 10.35 19.70
N SER A 81 -50.81 9.43 19.16
CA SER A 81 -51.90 9.77 18.25
C SER A 81 -53.10 8.83 18.38
N GLY A 82 -53.86 8.96 19.47
CA GLY A 82 -55.23 8.47 19.61
C GLY A 82 -55.40 6.94 19.63
N ASP A 83 -56.19 6.46 20.59
CA ASP A 83 -56.55 5.05 20.80
C ASP A 83 -56.81 4.28 19.48
N ASP A 84 -56.02 3.21 19.26
CA ASP A 84 -56.09 2.16 18.22
C ASP A 84 -55.17 2.23 16.98
N GLU A 85 -54.17 3.13 16.89
CA GLU A 85 -53.14 3.06 15.83
C GLU A 85 -51.86 2.31 16.27
N GLU A 86 -51.42 1.31 15.50
CA GLU A 86 -50.11 0.67 15.67
C GLU A 86 -48.96 1.68 15.50
N CYS A 87 -47.94 1.59 16.35
CA CYS A 87 -46.78 2.47 16.32
C CYS A 87 -46.10 2.44 14.96
N LYS A 88 -45.83 3.62 14.40
CA LYS A 88 -45.40 3.75 13.01
C LYS A 88 -43.91 3.45 12.85
N ILE A 89 -43.56 2.99 11.64
CA ILE A 89 -42.18 2.74 11.22
C ILE A 89 -41.92 3.47 9.92
N ALA A 90 -40.80 4.19 9.86
CA ALA A 90 -40.35 4.89 8.67
C ALA A 90 -38.92 4.49 8.34
N HIS A 91 -38.57 4.61 7.06
CA HIS A 91 -37.26 4.27 6.55
C HIS A 91 -36.64 5.47 5.88
N PHE A 92 -35.33 5.63 6.04
CA PHE A 92 -34.58 6.62 5.28
C PHE A 92 -33.23 6.06 4.85
N GLN A 93 -32.69 6.64 3.78
CA GLN A 93 -31.43 6.23 3.20
C GLN A 93 -30.50 7.43 3.13
N VAL A 94 -29.24 7.17 3.43
CA VAL A 94 -28.16 8.15 3.31
C VAL A 94 -27.97 8.51 1.83
N THR A 95 -28.02 9.81 1.53
CA THR A 95 -27.79 10.34 0.17
C THR A 95 -26.32 10.71 -0.04
N GLU A 96 -25.95 11.13 -1.25
CA GLU A 96 -24.59 11.58 -1.58
C GLU A 96 -24.24 12.97 -1.02
N ALA A 97 -25.19 13.66 -0.40
CA ALA A 97 -24.97 14.98 0.16
C ALA A 97 -23.93 14.96 1.31
N PRO A 98 -22.98 15.93 1.35
CA PRO A 98 -21.90 15.95 2.35
C PRO A 98 -22.40 16.24 3.77
N VAL A 99 -23.49 17.00 3.90
CA VAL A 99 -24.22 17.25 5.14
C VAL A 99 -25.71 17.10 4.86
N GLN A 100 -26.39 16.29 5.67
CA GLN A 100 -27.81 15.98 5.51
C GLN A 100 -28.44 16.00 6.89
N THR A 101 -29.54 16.74 6.99
CA THR A 101 -30.36 16.81 8.19
C THR A 101 -31.68 16.13 7.90
N PHE A 102 -32.02 15.10 8.69
CA PHE A 102 -33.33 14.48 8.66
C PHE A 102 -34.19 15.13 9.73
N LEU A 103 -35.26 15.80 9.28
CA LEU A 103 -36.29 16.37 10.12
C LEU A 103 -37.42 15.33 10.23
N ILE A 104 -37.75 14.91 11.45
CA ILE A 104 -38.85 13.97 11.70
C ILE A 104 -40.02 14.76 12.28
N GLU A 105 -41.11 14.85 11.52
CA GLU A 105 -42.34 15.54 11.91
C GLU A 105 -43.42 14.58 12.42
N ASN A 106 -44.48 15.14 13.02
CA ASN A 106 -45.64 14.39 13.50
C ASN A 106 -46.21 13.43 12.44
N GLY A 107 -46.54 12.20 12.88
CA GLY A 107 -46.95 11.11 11.99
C GLY A 107 -45.78 10.43 11.25
N LEU A 108 -44.56 10.57 11.78
CA LEU A 108 -43.33 9.96 11.28
C LEU A 108 -42.96 10.34 9.83
N LYS A 109 -43.31 11.56 9.44
CA LYS A 109 -42.91 12.12 8.14
C LYS A 109 -41.47 12.57 8.21
N ILE A 110 -40.62 12.06 7.31
CA ILE A 110 -39.20 12.39 7.28
C ILE A 110 -38.94 13.34 6.12
N GLU A 111 -38.60 14.59 6.42
CA GLU A 111 -38.06 15.53 5.44
C GLU A 111 -36.53 15.47 5.47
N THR A 112 -35.92 15.27 4.31
CA THR A 112 -34.46 15.32 4.19
C THR A 112 -34.06 16.72 3.73
N VAL A 113 -33.58 17.53 4.67
CA VAL A 113 -32.96 18.82 4.37
C VAL A 113 -31.49 18.57 4.08
N VAL A 114 -31.18 18.50 2.79
CA VAL A 114 -29.82 18.68 2.33
C VAL A 114 -29.52 20.17 2.43
N GLU A 115 -28.47 20.56 3.16
CA GLU A 115 -28.02 21.95 3.12
C GLU A 115 -27.61 22.26 1.68
N ALA A 116 -28.48 22.95 0.95
CA ALA A 116 -28.11 23.57 -0.30
C ALA A 116 -27.06 24.64 0.02
N PRO A 117 -25.92 24.69 -0.70
CA PRO A 117 -25.01 25.81 -0.59
C PRO A 117 -25.79 27.10 -0.83
N THR A 118 -25.62 28.10 0.04
CA THR A 118 -26.32 29.37 -0.06
C THR A 118 -26.12 30.03 -1.43
N PRO A 119 -27.13 30.76 -1.97
CA PRO A 119 -27.21 31.10 -3.40
C PRO A 119 -26.16 32.08 -3.92
N GLU A 120 -25.32 32.69 -3.07
CA GLU A 120 -24.21 33.53 -3.52
C GLU A 120 -22.99 32.72 -4.02
N ARG A 121 -23.02 31.39 -3.90
CA ARG A 121 -21.85 30.51 -4.12
C ARG A 121 -21.88 29.69 -5.41
N ASN A 122 -22.91 29.84 -6.25
CA ASN A 122 -23.18 28.90 -7.36
C ASN A 122 -22.80 29.33 -8.77
N ASP A 123 -22.49 30.60 -9.06
CA ASP A 123 -22.25 30.98 -10.47
C ASP A 123 -20.94 30.44 -11.07
N LEU A 124 -20.01 29.93 -10.24
CA LEU A 124 -18.73 29.35 -10.70
C LEU A 124 -18.68 27.81 -10.66
N LEU A 125 -19.61 27.17 -9.94
CA LEU A 125 -19.64 25.72 -9.76
C LEU A 125 -20.32 24.99 -10.92
N ASP A 126 -21.38 25.57 -11.48
CA ASP A 126 -22.09 25.00 -12.63
C ASP A 126 -21.32 25.17 -13.96
N GLN A 127 -20.22 25.93 -13.96
CA GLN A 127 -19.36 26.15 -15.12
C GLN A 127 -18.15 25.19 -15.20
N ILE A 128 -17.90 24.39 -14.16
CA ILE A 128 -16.79 23.44 -14.15
C ILE A 128 -17.32 22.06 -14.50
N ASP A 129 -17.17 21.67 -15.76
CA ASP A 129 -17.36 20.28 -16.16
C ASP A 129 -16.31 19.39 -15.49
N LEU A 130 -16.73 18.62 -14.49
CA LEU A 130 -15.87 17.70 -13.75
C LEU A 130 -15.40 16.52 -14.61
N THR A 131 -16.05 16.25 -15.74
CA THR A 131 -15.72 15.17 -16.67
C THR A 131 -14.64 15.55 -17.69
N ASP A 132 -14.44 16.85 -17.92
CA ASP A 132 -13.44 17.37 -18.87
C ASP A 132 -12.05 17.64 -18.25
N VAL A 133 -11.93 17.68 -16.91
CA VAL A 133 -10.65 17.93 -16.22
C VAL A 133 -10.17 16.64 -15.53
N LYS A 134 -9.13 16.03 -16.10
CA LYS A 134 -8.66 14.68 -15.76
C LYS A 134 -7.63 14.63 -14.62
N ASP A 135 -6.99 15.75 -14.28
CA ASP A 135 -5.90 15.81 -13.30
C ASP A 135 -6.10 16.93 -12.25
N PRO A 136 -5.87 16.68 -10.93
CA PRO A 136 -5.88 17.72 -9.90
C PRO A 136 -4.91 18.89 -10.17
N SER A 137 -3.77 18.65 -10.84
CA SER A 137 -2.82 19.68 -11.24
C SER A 137 -3.40 20.64 -12.29
N ASP A 138 -4.14 20.12 -13.28
CA ASP A 138 -4.85 20.93 -14.28
C ASP A 138 -5.93 21.82 -13.62
N THR A 139 -6.61 21.28 -12.60
CA THR A 139 -7.59 22.04 -11.82
C THR A 139 -6.94 23.22 -11.10
N LEU A 140 -5.76 23.02 -10.50
CA LEU A 140 -5.00 24.08 -9.82
C LEU A 140 -4.50 25.16 -10.81
N VAL A 141 -4.06 24.76 -12.01
CA VAL A 141 -3.66 25.70 -13.08
C VAL A 141 -4.86 26.55 -13.51
N SER A 142 -6.01 25.93 -13.76
CA SER A 142 -7.25 26.63 -14.11
C SER A 142 -7.73 27.57 -12.99
N CYS A 143 -7.58 27.19 -11.71
CA CYS A 143 -7.86 28.09 -10.57
C CYS A 143 -6.98 29.35 -10.62
N LYS A 144 -5.69 29.18 -10.90
CA LYS A 144 -4.74 30.29 -10.97
C LYS A 144 -5.00 31.21 -12.16
N GLU A 145 -5.30 30.65 -13.32
CA GLU A 145 -5.61 31.41 -14.54
C GLU A 145 -6.86 32.26 -14.36
N ARG A 146 -7.96 31.70 -13.81
CA ARG A 146 -9.18 32.46 -13.52
C ARG A 146 -8.98 33.59 -12.53
N ALA A 147 -8.28 33.34 -11.43
CA ALA A 147 -7.96 34.37 -10.46
C ALA A 147 -7.09 35.50 -11.07
N THR A 148 -6.17 35.15 -11.98
CA THR A 148 -5.31 36.11 -12.68
C THR A 148 -6.10 36.91 -13.72
N GLN A 149 -7.03 36.27 -14.43
CA GLN A 149 -7.91 36.94 -15.38
C GLN A 149 -8.81 37.95 -14.68
N GLN A 150 -9.46 37.56 -13.58
CA GLN A 150 -10.28 38.48 -12.77
C GLN A 150 -9.46 39.65 -12.22
N LEU A 151 -8.19 39.44 -11.86
CA LEU A 151 -7.28 40.50 -11.42
C LEU A 151 -7.05 41.53 -12.54
N ASN A 152 -6.87 41.09 -13.78
CA ASN A 152 -6.69 41.98 -14.93
C ASN A 152 -7.99 42.72 -15.32
N GLU A 153 -9.15 42.12 -15.08
CA GLU A 153 -10.46 42.71 -15.38
C GLU A 153 -10.92 43.73 -14.32
N LEU A 154 -10.42 43.61 -13.08
CA LEU A 154 -10.77 44.48 -11.96
C LEU A 154 -9.77 45.64 -11.72
N ASP A 155 -8.64 45.64 -12.45
CA ASP A 155 -7.61 46.67 -12.34
C ASP A 155 -8.17 48.06 -12.73
N GLY A 156 -8.17 48.98 -11.78
CA GLY A 156 -8.72 50.34 -11.93
C GLY A 156 -10.23 50.50 -11.67
N VAL A 157 -10.97 49.44 -11.31
CA VAL A 157 -12.44 49.48 -11.10
C VAL A 157 -12.83 49.45 -9.60
N LEU A 158 -12.01 48.83 -8.74
CA LEU A 158 -12.26 48.68 -7.30
C LEU A 158 -11.11 49.25 -6.46
N ASP A 159 -11.39 49.62 -5.20
CA ASP A 159 -10.32 49.88 -4.22
C ASP A 159 -9.51 48.60 -3.98
N GLY A 160 -8.18 48.73 -3.86
CA GLY A 160 -7.25 47.60 -3.75
C GLY A 160 -7.61 46.58 -2.65
N GLY A 161 -8.24 47.00 -1.55
CA GLY A 161 -8.72 46.11 -0.49
C GLY A 161 -9.94 45.27 -0.89
N ALA A 162 -10.85 45.81 -1.70
CA ALA A 162 -12.01 45.08 -2.21
C ALA A 162 -11.61 44.10 -3.32
N MET A 163 -10.71 44.53 -4.21
CA MET A 163 -10.13 43.69 -5.27
C MET A 163 -9.42 42.47 -4.68
N MET A 164 -8.55 42.67 -3.69
CA MET A 164 -7.83 41.57 -3.03
C MET A 164 -8.77 40.60 -2.29
N LYS A 165 -9.86 41.08 -1.69
CA LYS A 165 -10.86 40.19 -1.06
C LYS A 165 -11.59 39.33 -2.09
N GLN A 166 -11.87 39.86 -3.27
CA GLN A 166 -12.53 39.11 -4.34
C GLN A 166 -11.63 38.04 -4.93
N ILE A 167 -10.37 38.39 -5.23
CA ILE A 167 -9.34 37.43 -5.70
C ILE A 167 -9.10 36.33 -4.68
N HIS A 168 -9.00 36.69 -3.40
CA HIS A 168 -8.78 35.71 -2.34
C HIS A 168 -9.96 34.73 -2.20
N ARG A 169 -11.20 35.21 -2.36
CA ARG A 169 -12.39 34.35 -2.36
C ARG A 169 -12.42 33.41 -3.55
N GLU A 170 -12.15 33.90 -4.76
CA GLU A 170 -12.08 33.06 -5.97
C GLU A 170 -11.07 31.92 -5.81
N LEU A 171 -9.85 32.24 -5.37
CA LEU A 171 -8.81 31.24 -5.17
C LEU A 171 -9.17 30.25 -4.06
N HIS A 172 -9.71 30.74 -2.94
CA HIS A 172 -10.15 29.92 -1.82
C HIS A 172 -11.27 28.94 -2.22
N ASP A 173 -12.27 29.42 -2.95
CA ASP A 173 -13.41 28.59 -3.36
C ASP A 173 -12.99 27.58 -4.44
N CYS A 174 -12.11 27.97 -5.37
CA CYS A 174 -11.57 27.04 -6.36
C CYS A 174 -10.73 25.92 -5.70
N MET A 175 -9.93 26.24 -4.68
CA MET A 175 -9.17 25.24 -3.93
C MET A 175 -10.06 24.33 -3.07
N THR A 176 -11.02 24.92 -2.36
CA THR A 176 -11.83 24.20 -1.37
C THR A 176 -12.93 23.36 -2.01
N VAL A 177 -13.51 23.83 -3.12
CA VAL A 177 -14.66 23.19 -3.76
C VAL A 177 -14.28 22.51 -5.08
N GLY A 178 -13.28 23.00 -5.80
CA GLY A 178 -12.77 22.37 -7.02
C GLY A 178 -11.69 21.33 -6.75
N LEU A 179 -10.59 21.73 -6.11
CA LEU A 179 -9.40 20.89 -5.99
C LEU A 179 -9.48 19.84 -4.88
N ALA A 180 -9.89 20.22 -3.67
CA ALA A 180 -9.87 19.32 -2.51
C ALA A 180 -10.79 18.08 -2.68
N PRO A 181 -12.03 18.19 -3.22
CA PRO A 181 -12.87 17.02 -3.48
C PRO A 181 -12.30 16.11 -4.57
N ARG A 182 -11.64 16.67 -5.60
CA ARG A 182 -10.97 15.90 -6.66
C ARG A 182 -9.77 15.12 -6.12
N ILE A 183 -8.92 15.76 -5.32
CA ILE A 183 -7.81 15.07 -4.64
C ILE A 183 -8.35 13.92 -3.78
N ARG A 184 -9.46 14.15 -3.05
CA ARG A 184 -10.08 13.09 -2.24
C ARG A 184 -10.65 11.96 -3.10
N ALA A 185 -11.33 12.28 -4.20
CA ALA A 185 -11.88 11.28 -5.12
C ALA A 185 -10.78 10.45 -5.78
N SER A 186 -9.73 11.09 -6.30
CA SER A 186 -8.55 10.41 -6.87
C SER A 186 -7.85 9.53 -5.83
N ASN A 187 -7.71 9.99 -4.58
CA ASN A 187 -7.13 9.17 -3.51
C ASN A 187 -7.99 7.93 -3.19
N ILE A 188 -9.32 8.06 -3.19
CA ILE A 188 -10.23 6.93 -2.96
C ILE A 188 -10.15 5.93 -4.12
N GLU A 189 -10.14 6.41 -5.37
CA GLU A 189 -9.99 5.57 -6.56
C GLU A 189 -8.65 4.82 -6.54
N VAL A 190 -7.55 5.50 -6.23
CA VAL A 190 -6.21 4.89 -6.09
C VAL A 190 -6.19 3.80 -5.00
N GLU A 191 -6.84 4.03 -3.86
CA GLU A 191 -6.93 3.01 -2.80
C GLU A 191 -7.84 1.83 -3.19
N PHE A 192 -8.94 2.07 -3.90
CA PHE A 192 -9.79 1.00 -4.43
C PHE A 192 -9.04 0.14 -5.45
N GLU A 193 -8.40 0.75 -6.45
CA GLU A 193 -7.59 0.04 -7.44
C GLU A 193 -6.45 -0.73 -6.77
N ARG A 194 -5.80 -0.15 -5.76
CA ARG A 194 -4.79 -0.83 -4.94
C ARG A 194 -5.36 -2.07 -4.25
N SER A 195 -6.53 -1.97 -3.63
CA SER A 195 -7.17 -3.11 -2.95
C SER A 195 -7.49 -4.24 -3.93
N LEU A 196 -8.08 -3.92 -5.09
CA LEU A 196 -8.34 -4.88 -6.16
C LEU A 196 -7.06 -5.54 -6.66
N ARG A 197 -5.99 -4.76 -6.86
CA ARG A 197 -4.68 -5.28 -7.26
C ARG A 197 -4.14 -6.29 -6.26
N ILE A 198 -4.24 -6.00 -4.96
CA ILE A 198 -3.76 -6.90 -3.89
C ILE A 198 -4.62 -8.18 -3.81
N GLU A 199 -5.94 -8.06 -3.90
CA GLU A 199 -6.82 -9.24 -3.87
C GLU A 199 -6.61 -10.15 -5.10
N ALA A 200 -6.50 -9.54 -6.27
CA ALA A 200 -6.18 -10.26 -7.50
C ALA A 200 -4.81 -10.93 -7.43
N SER A 201 -3.80 -10.25 -6.86
CA SER A 201 -2.44 -10.76 -6.76
C SER A 201 -2.33 -11.96 -5.82
N ILE A 202 -2.99 -11.92 -4.66
CA ILE A 202 -3.03 -13.03 -3.70
C ILE A 202 -3.66 -14.27 -4.36
N THR A 203 -4.73 -14.06 -5.13
CA THR A 203 -5.40 -15.16 -5.84
C THR A 203 -4.50 -15.76 -6.93
N ALA A 204 -3.77 -14.92 -7.67
CA ALA A 204 -2.91 -15.33 -8.76
C ALA A 204 -1.63 -16.05 -8.30
N GLU A 205 -1.10 -15.72 -7.13
CA GLU A 205 0.20 -16.21 -6.63
C GLU A 205 0.35 -17.74 -6.69
N ASN A 206 -0.66 -18.46 -6.21
CA ASN A 206 -0.65 -19.93 -6.23
C ASN A 206 -0.59 -20.49 -7.66
N PHE A 207 -1.24 -19.85 -8.63
CA PHE A 207 -1.21 -20.29 -10.02
C PHE A 207 0.15 -19.97 -10.65
N THR A 208 0.66 -18.76 -10.45
CA THR A 208 1.97 -18.33 -10.93
C THR A 208 3.10 -19.23 -10.42
N CYS A 209 3.06 -19.60 -9.14
CA CYS A 209 4.07 -20.48 -8.54
C CYS A 209 3.86 -21.98 -8.83
N ALA A 210 2.68 -22.39 -9.29
CA ALA A 210 2.43 -23.78 -9.71
C ALA A 210 2.84 -24.05 -11.16
N ASP A 211 2.90 -23.02 -12.01
CA ASP A 211 3.33 -23.15 -13.41
C ASP A 211 4.87 -23.15 -13.53
N VAL A 212 5.45 -24.35 -13.54
CA VAL A 212 6.89 -24.56 -13.73
C VAL A 212 7.41 -24.13 -15.12
N GLY A 213 6.52 -24.02 -16.10
CA GLY A 213 6.85 -23.63 -17.48
C GLY A 213 6.86 -22.13 -17.71
N LEU A 214 6.28 -21.35 -16.78
CA LEU A 214 6.13 -19.91 -16.89
C LEU A 214 7.50 -19.23 -17.07
N GLN A 215 7.55 -18.29 -18.01
CA GLN A 215 8.75 -17.49 -18.27
C GLN A 215 8.70 -16.20 -17.46
N SER A 216 9.85 -15.58 -17.25
CA SER A 216 9.94 -14.25 -16.63
C SER A 216 8.98 -13.27 -17.31
N SER A 217 8.35 -12.39 -16.52
CA SER A 217 7.53 -11.31 -17.06
C SER A 217 8.35 -10.47 -18.06
N PRO A 218 7.70 -9.88 -19.07
CA PRO A 218 8.38 -9.01 -20.05
C PRO A 218 9.12 -7.85 -19.38
N ASP A 219 10.16 -7.37 -20.06
CA ASP A 219 10.88 -6.17 -19.64
C ASP A 219 10.08 -4.92 -19.98
N VAL A 220 10.08 -3.95 -19.07
CA VAL A 220 9.64 -2.58 -19.38
C VAL A 220 10.74 -1.87 -20.16
N GLU A 221 11.99 -2.13 -19.80
CA GLU A 221 13.19 -1.55 -20.40
C GLU A 221 14.39 -2.48 -20.16
N THR A 222 15.36 -2.45 -21.07
CA THR A 222 16.66 -3.13 -20.92
C THR A 222 17.77 -2.09 -20.93
N GLU A 223 18.79 -2.28 -20.09
CA GLU A 223 19.95 -1.40 -19.96
C GLU A 223 21.24 -2.23 -19.92
N GLU A 224 22.35 -1.69 -20.44
CA GLU A 224 23.68 -2.25 -20.24
C GLU A 224 24.38 -1.50 -19.10
N TRP A 225 24.75 -2.20 -18.04
CA TRP A 225 25.50 -1.65 -16.92
C TRP A 225 26.95 -2.12 -16.97
N VAL A 226 27.88 -1.17 -17.06
CA VAL A 226 29.33 -1.45 -16.96
C VAL A 226 29.77 -1.18 -15.54
N SER A 227 30.27 -2.20 -14.84
CA SER A 227 30.84 -2.01 -13.52
C SER A 227 32.11 -1.14 -13.62
N PRO A 228 32.18 0.02 -12.93
CA PRO A 228 33.42 0.79 -12.81
C PRO A 228 34.58 0.04 -12.14
N VAL A 229 34.30 -1.03 -11.38
CA VAL A 229 35.32 -1.77 -10.62
C VAL A 229 35.93 -2.90 -11.45
N ASP A 230 35.10 -3.77 -12.02
CA ASP A 230 35.57 -4.93 -12.79
C ASP A 230 35.56 -4.72 -14.32
N GLY A 231 34.96 -3.62 -14.80
CA GLY A 231 34.88 -3.29 -16.22
C GLY A 231 33.96 -4.20 -17.02
N VAL A 232 33.21 -5.11 -16.37
CA VAL A 232 32.33 -6.06 -17.03
C VAL A 232 30.99 -5.41 -17.31
N THR A 233 30.55 -5.48 -18.57
CA THR A 233 29.21 -5.10 -19.00
C THR A 233 28.22 -6.22 -18.69
N ARG A 234 27.10 -5.88 -18.06
CA ARG A 234 26.01 -6.78 -17.73
C ARG A 234 24.68 -6.23 -18.26
N THR A 235 23.88 -7.10 -18.85
CA THR A 235 22.52 -6.76 -19.25
C THR A 235 21.60 -6.70 -18.04
N VAL A 236 20.83 -5.61 -17.95
CA VAL A 236 19.88 -5.31 -16.89
C VAL A 236 18.48 -5.29 -17.48
N HIS A 237 17.63 -6.19 -16.99
CA HIS A 237 16.23 -6.30 -17.34
C HIS A 237 15.37 -5.59 -16.30
N LYS A 238 14.86 -4.40 -16.63
CA LYS A 238 13.97 -3.64 -15.74
C LYS A 238 12.55 -4.18 -15.88
N LYS A 239 12.12 -5.01 -14.92
CA LYS A 239 10.75 -5.53 -14.84
C LYS A 239 9.77 -4.50 -14.29
N LEU A 240 10.26 -3.63 -13.41
CA LEU A 240 9.54 -2.46 -12.89
C LEU A 240 10.56 -1.36 -12.61
N HIS A 241 10.28 -0.13 -13.04
CA HIS A 241 11.12 1.03 -12.75
C HIS A 241 10.25 2.23 -12.39
N ARG A 242 10.09 2.49 -11.08
CA ARG A 242 9.37 3.65 -10.53
C ARG A 242 10.19 4.26 -9.40
N ALA A 243 9.94 5.53 -9.08
CA ALA A 243 10.69 6.29 -8.08
C ALA A 243 10.82 5.57 -6.72
N ALA A 244 9.73 4.99 -6.20
CA ALA A 244 9.72 4.26 -4.94
C ALA A 244 9.82 2.73 -5.07
N SER A 245 9.66 2.17 -6.29
CA SER A 245 9.61 0.72 -6.51
C SER A 245 10.36 0.33 -7.78
N ARG A 246 11.47 -0.40 -7.63
CA ARG A 246 12.27 -0.91 -8.74
C ARG A 246 12.42 -2.42 -8.60
N ILE A 247 12.33 -3.15 -9.72
CA ILE A 247 12.59 -4.59 -9.81
C ILE A 247 13.41 -4.83 -11.07
N HIS A 248 14.69 -5.14 -10.91
CA HIS A 248 15.63 -5.37 -11.98
C HIS A 248 16.20 -6.80 -11.89
N VAL A 249 16.43 -7.44 -13.03
CA VAL A 249 17.22 -8.67 -13.12
C VAL A 249 18.54 -8.31 -13.80
N VAL A 250 19.67 -8.60 -13.17
CA VAL A 250 21.01 -8.37 -13.71
C VAL A 250 21.60 -9.72 -14.10
N GLU A 251 21.89 -9.90 -15.38
CA GLU A 251 22.49 -11.13 -15.88
C GLU A 251 23.95 -11.25 -15.44
N ASN A 252 24.40 -12.49 -15.16
CA ASN A 252 25.79 -12.79 -14.85
C ASN A 252 26.37 -11.86 -13.75
N PHE A 253 25.56 -11.60 -12.72
CA PHE A 253 25.94 -10.75 -11.61
C PHE A 253 27.03 -11.40 -10.75
N ALA A 254 26.92 -12.70 -10.49
CA ALA A 254 27.89 -13.49 -9.74
C ALA A 254 28.55 -14.56 -10.61
N SER A 255 29.85 -14.76 -10.40
CA SER A 255 30.57 -15.88 -11.01
C SER A 255 30.30 -17.19 -10.26
N ILE A 256 30.58 -18.32 -10.92
CA ILE A 256 30.51 -19.63 -10.28
C ILE A 256 31.47 -19.75 -9.09
N ASP A 257 32.65 -19.15 -9.18
CA ASP A 257 33.64 -19.18 -8.10
C ASP A 257 33.20 -18.35 -6.89
N GLU A 258 32.55 -17.21 -7.12
CA GLU A 258 31.95 -16.40 -6.04
C GLU A 258 30.81 -17.16 -5.34
N CYS A 259 29.98 -17.86 -6.12
CA CYS A 259 28.94 -18.73 -5.58
C CYS A 259 29.51 -19.90 -4.77
N ASN A 260 30.54 -20.58 -5.28
CA ASN A 260 31.20 -21.68 -4.57
C ASN A 260 31.87 -21.21 -3.28
N ALA A 261 32.49 -20.02 -3.27
CA ALA A 261 33.09 -19.44 -2.07
C ALA A 261 32.05 -19.16 -0.99
N MET A 262 30.88 -18.64 -1.38
CA MET A 262 29.75 -18.39 -0.47
C MET A 262 29.13 -19.67 0.08
N GLU A 263 29.07 -20.74 -0.72
CA GLU A 263 28.60 -22.05 -0.24
C GLU A 263 29.59 -22.67 0.74
N ALA A 264 30.88 -22.64 0.44
CA ALA A 264 31.92 -23.18 1.31
C ALA A 264 32.00 -22.44 2.66
N GLU A 265 31.92 -21.10 2.67
CA GLU A 265 31.93 -20.33 3.93
C GLU A 265 30.64 -20.55 4.75
N ALA A 266 29.53 -20.91 4.10
CA ALA A 266 28.26 -21.17 4.79
C ALA A 266 28.21 -22.53 5.48
N GLU A 267 28.92 -23.54 4.96
CA GLU A 267 28.73 -24.97 5.28
C GLU A 267 28.72 -25.27 6.79
N ASP A 268 29.65 -24.67 7.54
CA ASP A 268 29.82 -24.90 8.97
C ASP A 268 28.73 -24.23 9.84
N ASP A 269 28.09 -23.16 9.33
CA ASP A 269 27.16 -22.31 10.07
C ASP A 269 25.69 -22.45 9.61
N LEU A 270 25.40 -23.37 8.67
CA LEU A 270 24.06 -23.61 8.17
C LEU A 270 23.11 -24.09 9.28
N HIS A 271 22.04 -23.34 9.50
CA HIS A 271 20.97 -23.68 10.45
C HIS A 271 19.60 -23.38 9.85
N VAL A 272 18.54 -23.94 10.44
CA VAL A 272 17.16 -23.70 9.98
C VAL A 272 16.82 -22.21 10.10
N ALA A 273 16.26 -21.64 9.04
CA ALA A 273 15.95 -20.23 8.97
C ALA A 273 14.92 -19.79 10.01
N SER A 274 15.16 -18.60 10.58
CA SER A 274 14.22 -17.89 11.45
C SER A 274 13.57 -16.71 10.74
N THR A 275 12.39 -16.32 11.18
CA THR A 275 11.66 -15.11 10.77
C THR A 275 11.46 -14.18 11.96
N ALA A 276 11.39 -12.87 11.74
CA ALA A 276 11.07 -11.90 12.79
C ALA A 276 9.72 -12.24 13.45
N ASP A 277 9.64 -12.14 14.77
CA ASP A 277 8.45 -12.52 15.55
C ASP A 277 7.44 -11.39 15.75
N GLY A 278 7.75 -10.19 15.26
CA GLY A 278 6.93 -8.98 15.41
C GLY A 278 7.00 -8.33 16.81
N LYS A 279 7.82 -8.86 17.72
CA LYS A 279 8.02 -8.40 19.10
C LYS A 279 9.48 -8.00 19.38
N GLY A 280 10.31 -7.88 18.34
CA GLY A 280 11.72 -7.52 18.46
C GLY A 280 12.69 -8.71 18.40
N GLY A 281 12.20 -9.95 18.25
CA GLY A 281 12.98 -11.18 18.22
C GLY A 281 12.81 -11.98 16.92
N SER A 282 13.36 -13.20 16.91
CA SER A 282 13.30 -14.14 15.79
C SER A 282 12.82 -15.51 16.25
N LYS A 283 12.01 -16.19 15.42
CA LYS A 283 11.54 -17.56 15.67
C LYS A 283 11.64 -18.42 14.41
N VAL A 284 11.89 -19.72 14.59
CA VAL A 284 11.74 -20.70 13.51
C VAL A 284 10.27 -20.74 13.10
N SER A 285 9.99 -20.73 11.80
CA SER A 285 8.64 -20.65 11.25
C SER A 285 8.42 -21.72 10.20
N ASN A 286 7.26 -22.39 10.24
CA ASN A 286 6.88 -23.34 9.18
C ASN A 286 6.73 -22.67 7.81
N ASN A 287 6.61 -21.33 7.77
CA ASN A 287 6.51 -20.54 6.54
C ASN A 287 7.87 -20.30 5.85
N ARG A 288 8.98 -20.75 6.45
CA ARG A 288 10.33 -20.69 5.89
C ARG A 288 11.17 -21.87 6.43
N LYS A 289 11.29 -22.94 5.65
CA LYS A 289 11.97 -24.20 6.04
C LYS A 289 13.43 -24.30 5.54
N ALA A 290 13.87 -23.30 4.79
CA ALA A 290 15.21 -23.18 4.25
C ALA A 290 16.29 -23.27 5.34
N MET A 291 17.48 -23.70 4.94
CA MET A 291 18.70 -23.52 5.71
C MET A 291 19.27 -22.12 5.43
N GLN A 292 19.94 -21.51 6.40
CA GLN A 292 20.62 -20.23 6.22
C GLN A 292 21.93 -20.14 7.01
N ALA A 293 22.85 -19.32 6.53
CA ALA A 293 24.05 -18.90 7.24
C ALA A 293 24.34 -17.42 6.94
N GLY A 294 24.75 -16.66 7.97
CA GLY A 294 25.12 -15.25 7.82
C GLY A 294 26.63 -15.10 7.71
N ILE A 295 27.11 -14.57 6.59
CA ILE A 295 28.52 -14.42 6.27
C ILE A 295 28.88 -12.94 6.27
N ARG A 296 29.88 -12.57 7.07
CA ARG A 296 30.41 -11.20 7.09
C ARG A 296 31.52 -11.07 6.05
N PRO A 297 31.32 -10.30 4.97
CA PRO A 297 32.38 -10.08 3.99
C PRO A 297 33.53 -9.30 4.63
N LYS A 298 34.75 -9.61 4.21
CA LYS A 298 35.97 -9.04 4.79
C LYS A 298 36.47 -7.90 3.90
N PHE A 299 36.45 -6.68 4.43
CA PHE A 299 36.94 -5.47 3.76
C PHE A 299 38.18 -4.93 4.47
N THR A 300 38.99 -4.16 3.75
CA THR A 300 40.09 -3.35 4.32
C THR A 300 39.53 -2.18 5.15
N ASP A 301 40.40 -1.50 5.91
CA ASP A 301 40.00 -0.35 6.75
C ASP A 301 39.46 0.83 5.93
N ASP A 302 40.02 1.03 4.73
CA ASP A 302 39.59 1.99 3.70
C ASP A 302 38.41 1.48 2.86
N GLY A 303 37.89 0.30 3.18
CA GLY A 303 36.61 -0.20 2.69
C GLY A 303 36.64 -0.90 1.34
N GLN A 304 37.83 -1.29 0.86
CA GLN A 304 38.01 -2.08 -0.34
C GLN A 304 37.81 -3.57 -0.05
N PRO A 305 37.30 -4.36 -1.01
CA PRO A 305 37.36 -5.81 -0.93
C PRO A 305 38.78 -6.28 -0.59
N LEU A 306 38.94 -7.25 0.31
CA LEU A 306 40.26 -7.85 0.53
C LEU A 306 40.74 -8.50 -0.76
N ASP A 307 42.02 -8.33 -1.08
CA ASP A 307 42.57 -8.76 -2.36
C ASP A 307 42.37 -10.27 -2.57
N GLY A 308 41.77 -10.66 -3.71
CA GLY A 308 41.39 -12.03 -4.02
C GLY A 308 40.23 -12.64 -3.21
N ASN A 309 39.59 -11.88 -2.30
CA ASN A 309 38.45 -12.37 -1.53
C ASN A 309 37.13 -12.22 -2.31
N LEU A 310 36.71 -13.32 -2.94
CA LEU A 310 35.52 -13.41 -3.80
C LEU A 310 34.23 -12.94 -3.11
N ILE A 311 34.07 -13.23 -1.82
CA ILE A 311 32.87 -12.85 -1.05
C ILE A 311 32.78 -11.32 -0.90
N SER A 312 33.90 -10.67 -0.59
CA SER A 312 33.96 -9.20 -0.47
C SER A 312 33.85 -8.50 -1.82
N ILE A 313 34.35 -9.11 -2.90
CA ILE A 313 34.18 -8.62 -4.28
C ILE A 313 32.69 -8.65 -4.64
N LEU A 314 32.02 -9.79 -4.43
CA LEU A 314 30.59 -9.93 -4.68
C LEU A 314 29.76 -8.95 -3.84
N SER A 315 30.09 -8.79 -2.56
CA SER A 315 29.41 -7.83 -1.67
C SER A 315 29.61 -6.38 -2.13
N GLY A 316 30.83 -6.01 -2.52
CA GLY A 316 31.14 -4.70 -3.10
C GLY A 316 30.29 -4.39 -4.33
N ARG A 317 30.14 -5.37 -5.24
CA ARG A 317 29.31 -5.25 -6.44
C ARG A 317 27.84 -4.97 -6.13
N VAL A 318 27.31 -5.46 -5.01
CA VAL A 318 25.93 -5.16 -4.57
C VAL A 318 25.77 -3.68 -4.26
N TYR A 319 26.70 -3.09 -3.51
CA TYR A 319 26.64 -1.67 -3.15
C TYR A 319 26.88 -0.78 -4.37
N GLU A 320 27.80 -1.18 -5.24
CA GLU A 320 28.05 -0.52 -6.51
C GLU A 320 26.78 -0.44 -7.37
N TYR A 321 26.10 -1.58 -7.59
CA TYR A 321 24.86 -1.59 -8.36
C TYR A 321 23.72 -0.82 -7.65
N THR A 322 23.65 -0.92 -6.32
CA THR A 322 22.66 -0.14 -5.54
C THR A 322 22.86 1.36 -5.75
N ASN A 323 24.11 1.83 -5.75
CA ASN A 323 24.45 3.23 -5.96
C ASN A 323 24.21 3.66 -7.42
N HIS A 324 24.47 2.79 -8.39
CA HIS A 324 24.10 3.01 -9.80
C HIS A 324 22.60 3.27 -9.97
N VAL A 325 21.76 2.49 -9.27
CA VAL A 325 20.30 2.56 -9.43
C VAL A 325 19.65 3.69 -8.61
N LEU A 326 20.18 3.96 -7.41
CA LEU A 326 19.53 4.88 -6.46
C LEU A 326 20.25 6.23 -6.32
N ASP A 327 21.42 6.40 -6.94
CA ASP A 327 22.28 7.58 -6.78
C ASP A 327 22.52 7.93 -5.29
N LEU A 328 22.89 6.89 -4.54
CA LEU A 328 23.23 6.98 -3.13
C LEU A 328 24.71 6.67 -2.96
N ASN A 329 25.28 7.03 -1.81
CA ASN A 329 26.65 6.68 -1.45
C ASN A 329 26.66 5.57 -0.39
N ILE A 330 25.99 4.46 -0.70
CA ILE A 330 25.91 3.32 0.21
C ILE A 330 27.26 2.61 0.24
N THR A 331 27.69 2.25 1.45
CA THR A 331 28.90 1.46 1.70
C THR A 331 28.55 0.21 2.48
N HIS A 332 29.49 -0.73 2.56
CA HIS A 332 29.38 -1.93 3.38
C HIS A 332 29.39 -1.66 4.90
N HIS A 333 29.76 -0.46 5.34
CA HIS A 333 29.84 -0.13 6.76
C HIS A 333 28.47 -0.19 7.43
N GLY A 334 28.38 -0.94 8.52
CA GLY A 334 27.16 -1.12 9.29
C GLY A 334 26.10 -1.99 8.62
N GLN A 335 26.31 -2.45 7.39
CA GLN A 335 25.34 -3.26 6.66
C GLN A 335 25.18 -4.66 7.27
N GLU A 336 24.09 -5.32 6.90
CA GLU A 336 23.83 -6.71 7.30
C GLU A 336 24.84 -7.68 6.66
N PRO A 337 25.12 -8.82 7.31
CA PRO A 337 25.84 -9.92 6.67
C PRO A 337 25.16 -10.34 5.36
N LEU A 338 25.94 -10.90 4.42
CA LEU A 338 25.38 -11.66 3.31
C LEU A 338 24.72 -12.92 3.88
N MET A 339 23.52 -13.24 3.42
CA MET A 339 22.83 -14.46 3.81
C MET A 339 22.93 -15.50 2.71
N SER A 340 23.59 -16.63 3.00
CA SER A 340 23.41 -17.85 2.21
C SER A 340 22.09 -18.48 2.63
N ILE A 341 21.19 -18.75 1.68
CA ILE A 341 19.87 -19.36 1.95
C ILE A 341 19.66 -20.50 0.97
N GLN A 342 19.36 -21.69 1.50
CA GLN A 342 19.24 -22.92 0.72
C GLN A 342 17.86 -23.55 0.93
N TYR A 343 17.15 -23.78 -0.17
CA TYR A 343 15.84 -24.42 -0.21
C TYR A 343 15.96 -25.78 -0.90
N PHE A 344 15.26 -26.77 -0.39
CA PHE A 344 15.37 -28.15 -0.87
C PHE A 344 14.01 -28.68 -1.35
N GLY A 345 13.99 -29.20 -2.58
CA GLY A 345 12.83 -29.87 -3.16
C GLY A 345 12.51 -31.17 -2.43
N ARG A 346 11.22 -31.37 -2.14
CA ARG A 346 10.71 -32.56 -1.41
C ARG A 346 9.72 -33.38 -2.23
N GLY A 347 9.62 -33.08 -3.52
CA GLY A 347 8.75 -33.75 -4.48
C GLY A 347 7.42 -33.01 -4.70
N LYS A 348 6.81 -33.30 -5.86
CA LYS A 348 5.57 -32.65 -6.35
C LYS A 348 4.35 -32.79 -5.43
N HIS A 349 4.35 -33.81 -4.56
CA HIS A 349 3.22 -34.11 -3.68
C HIS A 349 3.42 -33.65 -2.24
N ASP A 350 4.51 -32.92 -1.95
CA ASP A 350 4.68 -32.30 -0.64
C ASP A 350 3.57 -31.25 -0.44
N VAL A 351 2.82 -31.40 0.66
CA VAL A 351 1.75 -30.48 1.04
C VAL A 351 2.30 -29.24 1.75
N GLU A 352 3.56 -29.24 2.14
CA GLU A 352 4.25 -28.12 2.74
C GLU A 352 5.66 -27.92 2.15
N PRO A 353 5.76 -27.64 0.84
CA PRO A 353 7.04 -27.53 0.14
C PRO A 353 7.87 -26.36 0.67
N ASP A 354 9.19 -26.45 0.50
CA ASP A 354 10.09 -25.38 0.93
C ASP A 354 9.90 -24.14 0.05
N ARG A 355 9.53 -23.03 0.68
CA ARG A 355 9.15 -21.76 0.06
C ARG A 355 9.41 -20.62 1.02
N TYR A 356 9.24 -19.39 0.52
CA TYR A 356 9.09 -18.23 1.39
C TYR A 356 7.83 -17.47 1.00
N THR A 357 6.87 -17.42 1.92
CA THR A 357 5.55 -16.81 1.70
C THR A 357 5.66 -15.30 1.39
N PRO A 358 4.64 -14.70 0.75
CA PRO A 358 4.64 -13.27 0.43
C PRO A 358 4.96 -12.38 1.63
N HIS A 359 5.96 -11.51 1.50
CA HIS A 359 6.43 -10.61 2.54
C HIS A 359 7.14 -9.39 1.95
N CYS A 360 7.48 -8.43 2.81
CA CYS A 360 8.39 -7.34 2.48
C CYS A 360 9.61 -7.41 3.39
N ASP A 361 10.80 -7.21 2.83
CA ASP A 361 12.05 -7.23 3.60
C ASP A 361 12.22 -5.99 4.49
N GLY A 362 11.64 -4.86 4.08
CA GLY A 362 11.51 -3.65 4.86
C GLY A 362 10.10 -3.08 4.74
N ARG A 363 9.95 -1.77 5.04
CA ARG A 363 8.67 -1.08 4.88
C ARG A 363 8.31 -0.94 3.40
N CYS A 364 7.06 -1.26 3.07
CA CYS A 364 6.51 -1.29 1.71
C CYS A 364 5.02 -0.87 1.74
N ASN A 365 4.67 0.07 2.62
CA ASN A 365 3.28 0.43 2.93
C ASN A 365 2.89 1.85 2.48
N GLY A 366 3.78 2.58 1.83
CA GLY A 366 3.58 3.98 1.43
C GLY A 366 3.95 4.99 2.52
N GLU A 367 4.47 4.53 3.65
CA GLU A 367 4.94 5.41 4.72
C GLU A 367 6.37 5.88 4.47
N ASN A 368 6.80 6.88 5.24
CA ASN A 368 8.19 7.29 5.29
C ASN A 368 9.09 6.12 5.71
N HIS A 369 10.24 6.06 5.06
CA HIS A 369 11.31 5.16 5.45
C HIS A 369 11.84 5.53 6.84
N ILE A 370 12.16 4.51 7.65
CA ILE A 370 12.79 4.69 8.97
C ILE A 370 14.30 4.63 8.81
N TYR A 371 15.01 5.59 9.40
CA TYR A 371 16.46 5.59 9.51
C TYR A 371 17.02 4.26 10.06
N GLY A 372 18.05 3.71 9.42
CA GLY A 372 18.61 2.39 9.74
C GLY A 372 17.80 1.20 9.19
N GLY A 373 16.64 1.46 8.57
CA GLY A 373 15.80 0.46 7.94
C GLY A 373 16.39 -0.06 6.63
N ARG A 374 15.93 -1.24 6.22
CA ARG A 374 16.21 -1.79 4.88
C ARG A 374 15.49 -0.95 3.83
N MET A 375 16.12 -0.71 2.69
CA MET A 375 15.58 0.08 1.57
C MET A 375 15.63 -0.66 0.23
N ALA A 376 16.52 -1.63 0.10
CA ALA A 376 16.70 -2.42 -1.10
C ALA A 376 17.21 -3.82 -0.74
N THR A 377 17.09 -4.73 -1.69
CA THR A 377 17.52 -6.12 -1.52
C THR A 377 18.07 -6.63 -2.84
N MET A 378 19.15 -7.39 -2.73
CA MET A 378 19.75 -8.12 -3.84
C MET A 378 19.65 -9.62 -3.54
N VAL A 379 18.98 -10.36 -4.42
CA VAL A 379 18.89 -11.83 -4.38
C VAL A 379 19.69 -12.40 -5.54
N ILE A 380 20.79 -13.07 -5.26
CA ILE A 380 21.73 -13.62 -6.24
C ILE A 380 21.50 -15.13 -6.31
N TYR A 381 21.39 -15.70 -7.50
CA TYR A 381 21.06 -17.12 -7.70
C TYR A 381 22.30 -17.93 -8.02
N CYS A 382 22.74 -18.78 -7.09
CA CYS A 382 23.90 -19.66 -7.29
C CYS A 382 23.53 -21.06 -7.75
N THR A 383 22.33 -21.52 -7.39
CA THR A 383 21.79 -22.79 -7.89
C THR A 383 20.32 -22.60 -8.21
N ILE A 384 19.94 -22.99 -9.43
CA ILE A 384 18.55 -22.99 -9.91
C ILE A 384 17.98 -24.39 -9.71
N PRO A 385 16.81 -24.52 -9.06
CA PRO A 385 16.19 -25.83 -8.89
C PRO A 385 15.66 -26.36 -10.22
N GLU A 386 15.52 -27.68 -10.31
CA GLU A 386 14.98 -28.34 -11.49
C GLU A 386 13.52 -27.93 -11.75
N LYS A 387 12.72 -27.77 -10.68
CA LYS A 387 11.33 -27.33 -10.76
C LYS A 387 10.94 -26.42 -9.60
N GLY A 388 10.35 -25.26 -9.95
CA GLY A 388 9.84 -24.27 -9.00
C GLY A 388 10.90 -23.25 -8.58
N GLY A 389 10.80 -22.70 -7.37
CA GLY A 389 11.82 -21.80 -6.80
C GLY A 389 11.95 -20.42 -7.43
N PHE A 390 11.00 -20.00 -8.27
CA PHE A 390 10.96 -18.66 -8.86
C PHE A 390 10.79 -17.57 -7.80
N THR A 391 11.00 -16.31 -8.20
CA THR A 391 10.71 -15.15 -7.35
C THR A 391 9.55 -14.38 -7.92
N ASN A 392 8.51 -14.17 -7.12
CA ASN A 392 7.25 -13.59 -7.58
C ASN A 392 6.90 -12.32 -6.80
N PHE A 393 6.73 -11.21 -7.52
CA PHE A 393 6.27 -9.91 -7.04
C PHE A 393 4.81 -9.73 -7.44
N GLN A 394 3.93 -10.37 -6.67
CA GLN A 394 2.52 -10.53 -6.99
C GLN A 394 1.81 -9.18 -7.25
N ASN A 395 2.09 -8.16 -6.42
CA ASN A 395 1.44 -6.86 -6.54
C ASN A 395 1.93 -6.05 -7.74
N ALA A 396 3.12 -6.35 -8.27
CA ALA A 396 3.65 -5.75 -9.49
C ALA A 396 3.30 -6.57 -10.75
N ASN A 397 2.66 -7.74 -10.60
CA ASN A 397 2.50 -8.73 -11.68
C ASN A 397 3.84 -9.09 -12.35
N VAL A 398 4.91 -9.14 -11.56
CA VAL A 398 6.26 -9.46 -12.02
C VAL A 398 6.66 -10.83 -11.50
N HIS A 399 6.90 -11.75 -12.43
CA HIS A 399 7.43 -13.07 -12.18
C HIS A 399 8.87 -13.13 -12.69
N VAL A 400 9.79 -13.68 -11.90
CA VAL A 400 11.18 -13.86 -12.30
C VAL A 400 11.57 -15.33 -12.22
N LYS A 401 11.92 -15.87 -13.38
CA LYS A 401 12.61 -17.15 -13.58
C LYS A 401 14.08 -16.85 -13.91
N PRO A 402 14.98 -16.93 -12.90
CA PRO A 402 16.38 -16.55 -13.06
C PRO A 402 17.23 -17.71 -13.58
N ASN A 403 18.39 -17.39 -14.16
CA ASN A 403 19.46 -18.33 -14.43
C ASN A 403 20.49 -18.32 -13.29
N SER A 404 21.38 -19.32 -13.30
CA SER A 404 22.51 -19.35 -12.37
C SER A 404 23.46 -18.17 -12.67
N GLY A 405 23.89 -17.46 -11.63
CA GLY A 405 24.70 -16.26 -11.71
C GLY A 405 23.90 -14.97 -11.79
N ASP A 406 22.61 -15.01 -12.13
CA ASP A 406 21.76 -13.81 -12.19
C ASP A 406 21.52 -13.24 -10.78
N ALA A 407 21.15 -11.97 -10.71
CA ALA A 407 20.66 -11.36 -9.49
C ALA A 407 19.37 -10.57 -9.73
N VAL A 408 18.47 -10.60 -8.75
CA VAL A 408 17.27 -9.76 -8.71
C VAL A 408 17.50 -8.66 -7.69
N PHE A 409 17.61 -7.43 -8.18
CA PHE A 409 17.63 -6.23 -7.35
C PHE A 409 16.21 -5.68 -7.24
N PHE A 410 15.80 -5.31 -6.03
CA PHE A 410 14.59 -4.53 -5.86
C PHE A 410 14.75 -3.48 -4.75
N SER A 411 14.22 -2.28 -5.01
CA SER A 411 14.19 -1.17 -4.05
C SER A 411 12.75 -0.82 -3.74
N TYR A 412 12.46 -0.57 -2.47
CA TYR A 412 11.14 -0.18 -1.95
C TYR A 412 11.19 1.18 -1.26
N PHE A 413 12.00 2.05 -1.85
CA PHE A 413 12.39 3.35 -1.32
C PHE A 413 12.60 4.33 -2.47
N ASP A 414 12.09 5.55 -2.29
CA ASP A 414 12.41 6.71 -3.12
C ASP A 414 13.39 7.63 -2.38
N PRO A 415 14.64 7.78 -2.89
CA PRO A 415 15.64 8.62 -2.24
C PRO A 415 15.30 10.12 -2.26
N LEU A 416 14.43 10.57 -3.18
CA LEU A 416 14.06 11.99 -3.29
C LEU A 416 12.97 12.39 -2.30
N THR A 417 12.02 11.48 -2.05
CA THR A 417 10.85 11.76 -1.19
C THR A 417 10.94 11.10 0.18
N ASN A 418 11.87 10.16 0.37
CA ASN A 418 12.01 9.31 1.56
C ASN A 418 10.76 8.45 1.84
N VAL A 419 9.93 8.20 0.81
CA VAL A 419 8.71 7.40 0.90
C VAL A 419 8.97 5.98 0.40
N THR A 420 8.37 5.00 1.07
CA THR A 420 8.43 3.59 0.66
C THR A 420 7.34 3.27 -0.37
N ASP A 421 7.47 2.15 -1.09
CA ASP A 421 6.45 1.80 -2.07
C ASP A 421 5.11 1.39 -1.44
N TYR A 422 4.08 1.22 -2.27
CA TYR A 422 2.75 0.76 -1.85
C TYR A 422 2.58 -0.77 -1.98
N GLY A 423 3.64 -1.51 -1.67
CA GLY A 423 3.67 -2.97 -1.61
C GLY A 423 3.95 -3.64 -2.94
N LEU A 424 4.40 -2.90 -3.97
CA LEU A 424 4.69 -3.44 -5.30
C LEU A 424 5.86 -4.43 -5.27
N THR A 425 6.81 -4.21 -4.36
CA THR A 425 7.97 -5.06 -4.09
C THR A 425 7.68 -6.19 -3.09
N GLN A 426 6.44 -6.32 -2.60
CA GLN A 426 6.04 -7.51 -1.83
C GLN A 426 6.28 -8.74 -2.69
N HIS A 427 7.08 -9.65 -2.17
CA HIS A 427 7.59 -10.76 -2.95
C HIS A 427 7.56 -12.08 -2.18
N SER A 428 7.69 -13.17 -2.92
CA SER A 428 7.74 -14.53 -2.41
C SER A 428 8.78 -15.34 -3.16
N GLY A 429 9.33 -16.35 -2.47
CA GLY A 429 10.01 -17.46 -3.11
C GLY A 429 8.98 -18.55 -3.38
N CYS A 430 8.69 -18.82 -4.65
CA CYS A 430 7.81 -19.91 -5.05
C CYS A 430 8.35 -21.25 -4.50
N PRO A 431 7.47 -22.23 -4.26
CA PRO A 431 7.87 -23.55 -3.79
C PRO A 431 8.96 -24.20 -4.66
N VAL A 432 9.96 -24.80 -4.02
CA VAL A 432 10.92 -25.69 -4.68
C VAL A 432 10.32 -27.10 -4.66
N TYR A 433 10.03 -27.65 -5.84
CA TYR A 433 9.43 -28.99 -5.96
C TYR A 433 10.50 -30.07 -6.15
N GLU A 434 11.49 -29.81 -7.01
CA GLU A 434 12.57 -30.75 -7.36
C GLU A 434 13.90 -29.98 -7.48
N GLY A 435 14.99 -30.61 -7.02
CA GLY A 435 16.32 -30.01 -6.97
C GLY A 435 16.54 -29.07 -5.77
N GLU A 436 17.55 -28.22 -5.87
CA GLU A 436 17.96 -27.29 -4.82
C GLU A 436 17.98 -25.87 -5.35
N LYS A 437 17.55 -24.91 -4.52
CA LYS A 437 17.72 -23.48 -4.79
C LYS A 437 18.67 -22.92 -3.75
N LYS A 438 19.82 -22.42 -4.20
CA LYS A 438 20.80 -21.75 -3.34
C LYS A 438 20.92 -20.30 -3.78
N ILE A 439 20.61 -19.39 -2.88
CA ILE A 439 20.67 -17.95 -3.12
C ILE A 439 21.56 -17.27 -2.09
N ILE A 440 22.13 -16.15 -2.49
CA ILE A 440 22.77 -15.20 -1.60
C ILE A 440 21.88 -13.96 -1.53
N THR A 441 21.57 -13.49 -0.34
CA THR A 441 20.76 -12.28 -0.13
C THR A 441 21.55 -11.23 0.61
N GLN A 442 21.61 -10.02 0.04
CA GLN A 442 22.05 -8.82 0.75
C GLN A 442 20.83 -7.93 0.96
N TRP A 443 20.50 -7.67 2.22
CA TRP A 443 19.60 -6.57 2.57
C TRP A 443 20.44 -5.31 2.72
N VAL A 444 20.04 -4.24 2.04
CA VAL A 444 20.74 -2.96 2.06
C VAL A 444 19.95 -1.96 2.89
N ARG A 445 20.58 -1.45 3.94
CA ARG A 445 20.02 -0.46 4.86
C ARG A 445 20.47 0.95 4.51
N PHE A 446 19.59 1.92 4.73
CA PHE A 446 19.90 3.34 4.59
C PHE A 446 20.08 3.96 5.99
N GLY A 447 21.13 4.76 6.17
CA GLY A 447 21.43 5.40 7.45
C GLY A 447 22.18 4.54 8.47
N VAL A 448 22.86 3.46 8.05
CA VAL A 448 23.80 2.71 8.91
C VAL A 448 25.25 3.15 8.65
N SER A 449 26.11 3.00 9.66
CA SER A 449 27.54 3.33 9.59
C SER A 449 28.39 2.37 10.43
N LYS A 450 29.71 2.64 10.53
CA LYS A 450 30.59 1.89 11.45
C LYS A 450 30.16 2.10 12.91
N GLU A 451 29.77 3.33 13.25
CA GLU A 451 29.37 3.76 14.60
C GLU A 451 27.96 3.29 14.95
N THR A 452 27.06 3.31 13.96
CA THR A 452 25.67 2.86 14.11
C THR A 452 25.39 1.70 13.16
N PRO A 453 25.91 0.49 13.44
CA PRO A 453 25.70 -0.67 12.59
C PRO A 453 24.26 -1.17 12.67
N HIS A 454 23.86 -2.02 11.74
CA HIS A 454 22.53 -2.63 11.73
C HIS A 454 22.18 -3.34 13.05
N SER A 455 23.18 -3.90 13.75
CA SER A 455 23.01 -4.56 15.05
C SER A 455 22.72 -3.59 16.20
N ALA A 456 22.85 -2.29 15.98
CA ALA A 456 22.39 -1.27 16.92
C ALA A 456 20.86 -1.15 16.92
N PHE A 457 20.17 -1.74 15.94
CA PHE A 457 18.72 -1.70 15.82
C PHE A 457 18.10 -3.08 16.06
N ASN A 458 16.96 -3.12 16.76
CA ASN A 458 16.16 -4.33 16.85
C ASN A 458 15.39 -4.61 15.54
N THR A 459 14.63 -5.71 15.48
CA THR A 459 13.86 -6.08 14.27
C THR A 459 12.72 -5.10 13.91
N LEU A 460 12.41 -4.14 14.78
CA LEU A 460 11.45 -3.04 14.52
C LEU A 460 12.16 -1.76 14.07
N ASN A 461 13.46 -1.81 13.82
CA ASN A 461 14.35 -0.67 13.51
C ASN A 461 14.35 0.41 14.63
N ILE A 462 14.23 -0.02 15.88
CA ILE A 462 14.40 0.84 17.05
C ILE A 462 15.83 0.66 17.56
N LEU A 463 16.56 1.77 17.74
CA LEU A 463 17.90 1.76 18.34
C LEU A 463 17.83 1.16 19.75
N HIS A 464 18.75 0.26 20.05
CA HIS A 464 19.00 -0.13 21.43
C HIS A 464 19.45 1.11 22.20
N GLU A 465 18.82 1.42 23.32
CA GLU A 465 19.29 2.51 24.19
C GLU A 465 20.74 2.18 24.59
N GLU A 466 21.62 3.19 24.50
CA GLU A 466 22.95 3.13 25.10
C GLU A 466 22.75 3.10 26.62
N ASP A 467 22.47 1.91 27.16
CA ASP A 467 22.69 1.43 28.53
C ASP A 467 21.65 0.35 28.83
N GLY A 468 22.11 -0.89 28.99
CA GLY A 468 21.25 -2.00 29.33
C GLY A 468 20.66 -1.86 30.73
N GLU A 469 19.34 -1.72 30.81
CA GLU A 469 18.47 -2.27 31.85
C GLU A 469 17.19 -2.87 31.26
#